data_AF-A0A1V3S2E7-F1
#
_entry.id   AF-A0A1V3S2E7-F1
#
_cell.length_a   1.000
_cell.length_b   1.000
_cell.length_c   1.000
_cell.angle_alpha   90.00
_cell.angle_beta   90.00
_cell.angle_gamma   90.00
#
_symmetry.space_group_name_H-M   'P 1'
#
loop_
_entity.id
_entity.type
_entity.pdbx_description
1 polymer ?
#
loop_
_entity_poly.entity_id
_entity_poly.type
_entity_poly.pdbx_seq_one_letter_code
_entity_poly.pdbx_strand_id
1 'polypeptide(L)'
;MNNFKASLIAILLVSTTAGATGLPAPDFSKWASKTLKDAGVTDARVVETKYPFSFTFCRKDSSSLWRYDVMSIEQLNALQQGKTVKPLSEAERTVEVESGSESCKAVI
;
A
#
# COMPACT_ATOMS: atom_id res chain seq x y z
N MET A 1 -67.40 32.67 -19.60
CA MET A 1 -66.73 32.89 -18.30
C MET A 1 -66.00 31.61 -17.97
N ASN A 2 -64.74 31.50 -18.39
CA ASN A 2 -64.01 30.23 -18.36
C ASN A 2 -62.69 30.42 -17.62
N ASN A 3 -62.56 29.63 -16.57
CA ASN A 3 -61.58 29.75 -15.49
C ASN A 3 -60.24 29.15 -15.94
N PHE A 4 -59.16 29.92 -15.90
CA PHE A 4 -57.80 29.38 -15.96
C PHE A 4 -57.18 29.47 -14.56
N LYS A 5 -57.23 28.35 -13.82
CA LYS A 5 -56.47 28.19 -12.57
C LYS A 5 -55.06 27.74 -12.95
N ALA A 6 -54.08 28.65 -12.87
CA ALA A 6 -52.67 28.30 -13.01
C ALA A 6 -52.22 27.55 -11.74
N SER A 7 -51.80 26.30 -11.89
CA SER A 7 -51.20 25.50 -10.81
C SER A 7 -49.68 25.64 -10.89
N LEU A 8 -49.09 26.26 -9.87
CA LEU A 8 -47.63 26.39 -9.72
C LEU A 8 -47.10 25.09 -9.10
N ILE A 9 -46.54 24.20 -9.92
CA ILE A 9 -45.83 23.01 -9.45
C ILE A 9 -44.40 23.41 -9.11
N ALA A 10 -44.11 23.57 -7.81
CA ALA A 10 -42.76 23.73 -7.31
C ALA A 10 -42.04 22.37 -7.34
N ILE A 11 -41.11 22.20 -8.28
CA ILE A 11 -40.29 21.00 -8.39
C ILE A 11 -39.10 21.16 -7.44
N LEU A 12 -39.13 20.44 -6.30
CA LEU A 12 -37.99 20.35 -5.38
C LEU A 12 -36.93 19.43 -6.01
N LEU A 13 -35.85 20.02 -6.53
CA LEU A 13 -34.68 19.28 -7.00
C LEU A 13 -33.84 18.84 -5.79
N VAL A 14 -34.03 17.59 -5.34
CA VAL A 14 -33.15 16.97 -4.34
C VAL A 14 -31.83 16.62 -5.02
N SER A 15 -30.78 17.38 -4.73
CA SER A 15 -29.43 17.07 -5.17
C SER A 15 -28.81 16.04 -4.23
N THR A 16 -28.61 14.81 -4.70
CA THR A 16 -27.79 13.82 -3.98
C THR A 16 -26.32 14.12 -4.25
N THR A 17 -25.58 14.52 -3.21
CA THR A 17 -24.12 14.52 -3.28
C THR A 17 -23.67 13.07 -3.20
N ALA A 18 -23.06 12.55 -4.28
CA ALA A 18 -22.35 11.29 -4.22
C ALA A 18 -21.13 11.49 -3.32
N GLY A 19 -21.22 11.04 -2.06
CA GLY A 19 -20.05 10.94 -1.19
C GLY A 19 -19.07 9.96 -1.83
N ALA A 20 -17.83 10.37 -2.05
CA ALA A 20 -16.76 9.44 -2.39
C ALA A 20 -16.57 8.50 -1.19
N THR A 21 -17.23 7.34 -1.22
CA THR A 21 -16.88 6.24 -0.33
C THR A 21 -15.47 5.82 -0.74
N GLY A 22 -14.48 6.18 0.10
CA GLY A 22 -13.08 5.86 -0.18
C GLY A 22 -12.95 4.37 -0.47
N LEU A 23 -12.28 4.02 -1.58
CA LEU A 23 -11.95 2.64 -1.88
C LEU A 23 -11.19 2.04 -0.69
N PRO A 24 -11.42 0.76 -0.35
CA PRO A 24 -10.60 0.10 0.64
C PRO A 24 -9.13 0.19 0.23
N ALA A 25 -8.24 0.36 1.20
CA ALA A 25 -6.81 0.42 0.93
C ALA A 25 -6.38 -0.85 0.17
N PRO A 26 -5.53 -0.73 -0.86
CA PRO A 26 -5.06 -1.88 -1.61
C PRO A 26 -4.28 -2.83 -0.70
N ASP A 27 -4.57 -4.13 -0.79
CA ASP A 27 -3.83 -5.18 -0.10
C ASP A 27 -2.70 -5.71 -0.99
N PHE A 28 -1.46 -5.47 -0.59
CA PHE A 28 -0.27 -5.89 -1.31
C PHE A 28 0.39 -7.15 -0.73
N SER A 29 -0.24 -7.83 0.24
CA SER A 29 0.33 -8.99 0.95
C SER A 29 0.70 -10.14 0.02
N LYS A 30 -0.13 -10.43 -0.98
CA LYS A 30 0.15 -11.49 -1.98
C LYS A 30 1.36 -11.15 -2.84
N TRP A 31 1.44 -9.90 -3.29
CA TRP A 31 2.57 -9.42 -4.08
C TRP A 31 3.85 -9.44 -3.24
N ALA A 32 3.84 -8.90 -2.01
CA ALA A 32 4.97 -8.89 -1.11
C ALA A 32 5.50 -10.32 -0.83
N SER A 33 4.59 -11.26 -0.57
CA SER A 33 4.93 -12.67 -0.35
C SER A 33 5.57 -13.30 -1.59
N LYS A 34 5.08 -12.98 -2.79
CA LYS A 34 5.69 -13.46 -4.03
C LYS A 34 7.06 -12.84 -4.26
N THR A 35 7.22 -11.54 -4.04
CA THR A 35 8.49 -10.82 -4.17
C THR A 35 9.57 -11.43 -3.27
N LEU A 36 9.24 -11.74 -2.02
CA LEU A 36 10.18 -12.41 -1.10
C LEU A 36 10.59 -13.80 -1.60
N LYS A 37 9.63 -14.60 -2.06
CA LYS A 37 9.91 -15.94 -2.63
C LYS A 37 10.81 -15.86 -3.85
N ASP A 38 10.52 -14.93 -4.77
CA ASP A 38 11.31 -14.72 -5.98
C ASP A 38 12.74 -14.22 -5.64
N ALA A 39 12.90 -13.50 -4.52
CA ALA A 39 14.19 -13.07 -3.97
C ALA A 39 14.87 -14.13 -3.07
N GLY A 40 14.36 -15.37 -3.02
CA GLY A 40 14.95 -16.47 -2.25
C GLY A 40 14.63 -16.47 -0.75
N VAL A 41 13.79 -15.55 -0.26
CA VAL A 41 13.33 -15.50 1.14
C VAL A 41 12.01 -16.27 1.26
N THR A 42 12.10 -17.57 1.49
CA THR A 42 10.93 -18.48 1.51
C THR A 42 10.33 -18.69 2.90
N ASP A 43 11.05 -18.31 3.93
CA ASP A 43 10.74 -18.49 5.36
C ASP A 43 10.17 -17.21 6.00
N ALA A 44 9.61 -16.31 5.20
CA ALA A 44 9.14 -15.00 5.68
C ALA A 44 7.62 -14.88 5.82
N ARG A 45 7.21 -14.09 6.82
CA ARG A 45 5.84 -13.62 7.02
C ARG A 45 5.80 -12.10 6.84
N VAL A 46 4.98 -11.65 5.90
CA VAL A 46 4.73 -10.22 5.68
C VAL A 46 3.98 -9.64 6.88
N VAL A 47 4.43 -8.46 7.36
CA VAL A 47 3.88 -7.77 8.54
C VAL A 47 3.04 -6.57 8.12
N GLU A 48 3.60 -5.67 7.31
CA GLU A 48 2.91 -4.48 6.83
C GLU A 48 3.17 -4.24 5.35
N THR A 49 2.11 -3.94 4.59
CA THR A 49 2.19 -3.62 3.17
C THR A 49 1.46 -2.33 2.82
N LYS A 50 1.85 -1.23 3.45
CA LYS A 50 1.16 0.06 3.25
C LYS A 50 1.41 0.67 1.86
N TYR A 51 2.52 0.32 1.22
CA TYR A 51 2.94 0.91 -0.05
C TYR A 51 3.53 -0.12 -1.01
N PRO A 52 3.35 0.04 -2.34
CA PRO A 52 3.84 -0.92 -3.34
C PRO A 52 5.36 -0.85 -3.57
N PHE A 53 6.09 0.00 -2.84
CA PHE A 53 7.53 0.20 -2.99
C PHE A 53 8.35 -0.30 -1.79
N SER A 54 7.70 -0.60 -0.66
CA SER A 54 8.36 -1.16 0.52
C SER A 54 7.37 -1.91 1.40
N PHE A 55 7.80 -3.01 2.00
CA PHE A 55 7.00 -3.75 2.98
C PHE A 55 7.89 -4.35 4.06
N THR A 56 7.31 -4.63 5.22
CA THR A 56 8.03 -5.26 6.33
C THR A 56 7.69 -6.74 6.44
N PHE A 57 8.64 -7.52 6.91
CA PHE A 57 8.49 -8.96 7.11
C PHE A 57 9.34 -9.45 8.28
N CYS A 58 8.93 -10.58 8.85
CA CYS A 58 9.72 -11.35 9.80
C CYS A 58 10.23 -12.61 9.09
N ARG A 59 11.44 -13.07 9.41
CA ARG A 59 11.87 -14.43 9.06
C ARG A 59 11.47 -15.41 10.15
N LYS A 60 11.31 -16.67 9.79
CA LYS A 60 11.09 -17.76 10.73
C LYS A 60 12.27 -17.81 11.71
N ASP A 61 11.99 -18.08 12.98
CA ASP A 61 12.99 -18.22 14.05
C ASP A 61 13.85 -16.94 14.29
N SER A 62 13.44 -15.79 13.75
CA SER A 62 14.09 -14.50 13.94
C SER A 62 13.13 -13.51 14.61
N SER A 63 13.61 -12.82 15.64
CA SER A 63 12.88 -11.72 16.27
C SER A 63 13.12 -10.37 15.57
N SER A 64 13.92 -10.34 14.50
CA SER A 64 14.21 -9.10 13.77
C SER A 64 13.10 -8.78 12.77
N LEU A 65 12.66 -7.52 12.76
CA LEU A 65 11.80 -6.97 11.74
C LEU A 65 12.67 -6.45 10.59
N TRP A 66 12.39 -6.96 9.39
CA TRP A 66 13.09 -6.59 8.18
C TRP A 66 12.18 -5.75 7.30
N ARG A 67 12.76 -4.83 6.53
CA ARG A 67 12.09 -4.13 5.43
C ARG A 67 12.69 -4.58 4.11
N TYR A 68 11.80 -4.89 3.19
CA TYR A 68 12.14 -5.08 1.79
C TYR A 68 11.81 -3.81 1.01
N ASP A 69 12.83 -3.17 0.43
CA ASP A 69 12.71 -1.98 -0.40
C ASP A 69 12.84 -2.38 -1.88
N VAL A 70 11.79 -2.09 -2.66
CA VAL A 70 11.81 -2.32 -4.12
C VAL A 70 12.71 -1.29 -4.80
N MET A 71 12.73 -0.08 -4.24
CA MET A 71 13.39 1.11 -4.75
C MET A 71 13.72 2.04 -3.57
N SER A 72 14.86 2.73 -3.62
CA SER A 72 15.23 3.71 -2.59
C SER A 72 14.53 5.05 -2.81
N ILE A 73 14.54 5.91 -1.79
CA ILE A 73 13.97 7.28 -1.88
C ILE A 73 14.74 8.09 -2.96
N GLU A 74 16.05 7.93 -3.04
CA GLU A 74 16.90 8.61 -4.03
C GLU A 74 16.56 8.16 -5.45
N GLN A 75 16.31 6.86 -5.64
CA GLN A 75 15.87 6.33 -6.93
C GLN A 75 14.47 6.83 -7.31
N LEU A 76 13.54 6.88 -6.36
CA LEU A 76 12.21 7.45 -6.58
C LEU A 76 12.31 8.93 -7.00
N ASN A 77 13.13 9.72 -6.31
CA ASN A 77 13.36 11.13 -6.62
C ASN A 77 14.02 11.30 -8.00
N ALA A 78 14.97 10.44 -8.36
CA ALA A 78 15.60 10.47 -9.68
C ALA A 78 14.58 10.14 -10.80
N LEU A 79 13.71 9.15 -10.60
CA LEU A 79 12.61 8.85 -11.53
C LEU A 79 11.64 10.03 -11.68
N GLN A 80 11.28 10.71 -10.59
CA GLN A 80 10.44 11.92 -10.63
C GLN A 80 11.07 13.05 -11.44
N GLN A 81 12.41 13.09 -11.53
CA GLN A 81 13.16 14.03 -12.36
C GLN A 81 13.35 13.53 -13.81
N GLY A 82 12.73 12.42 -14.19
CA GLY A 82 12.87 11.82 -15.52
C GLY A 82 14.22 11.12 -15.76
N LYS A 83 14.98 10.83 -14.71
CA LYS A 83 16.27 10.13 -14.82
C LYS A 83 16.08 8.62 -14.77
N THR A 84 16.94 7.90 -15.47
CA THR A 84 17.01 6.44 -15.36
C THR A 84 17.74 6.03 -14.07
N VAL A 85 17.23 5.01 -13.39
CA VAL A 85 17.85 4.43 -12.19
C VAL A 85 18.18 2.97 -12.42
N LYS A 86 19.27 2.50 -11.81
CA LYS A 86 19.57 1.07 -11.76
C LYS A 86 18.73 0.42 -10.67
N PRO A 87 18.32 -0.86 -10.80
CA PRO A 87 17.70 -1.59 -9.71
C PRO A 87 18.63 -1.66 -8.49
N LEU A 88 18.07 -1.65 -7.28
CA LEU A 88 18.82 -1.97 -6.05
C LEU A 88 19.45 -3.37 -6.14
N SER A 89 20.64 -3.51 -5.57
CA SER A 89 21.25 -4.80 -5.28
C SER A 89 20.50 -5.54 -4.18
N GLU A 90 20.66 -6.86 -4.08
CA GLU A 90 19.97 -7.66 -3.06
C GLU A 90 20.26 -7.19 -1.62
N ALA A 91 21.51 -6.77 -1.35
CA ALA A 91 21.91 -6.26 -0.05
C ALA A 91 21.24 -4.91 0.29
N GLU A 92 21.02 -4.06 -0.71
CA GLU A 92 20.33 -2.77 -0.51
C GLU A 92 18.81 -2.95 -0.36
N ARG A 93 18.24 -4.05 -0.87
CA ARG A 93 16.81 -4.32 -0.79
C ARG A 93 16.34 -4.73 0.59
N THR A 94 17.21 -5.29 1.43
CA THR A 94 16.80 -5.85 2.72
C THR A 94 17.54 -5.16 3.84
N VAL A 95 16.80 -4.45 4.69
CA VAL A 95 17.35 -3.70 5.82
C VAL A 95 16.68 -4.17 7.11
N GLU A 96 17.47 -4.42 8.15
CA GLU A 96 16.93 -4.64 9.49
C GLU A 96 16.41 -3.31 10.04
N VAL A 97 15.14 -3.28 10.42
CA VAL A 97 14.48 -2.07 10.96
C VAL A 97 14.48 -2.09 12.48
N GLU A 98 14.29 -3.26 13.07
CA GLU A 98 14.16 -3.42 14.51
C GLU A 98 14.63 -4.82 14.94
N SER A 99 15.57 -4.89 15.88
CA SER A 99 15.96 -6.13 16.53
C SER A 99 15.05 -6.43 17.72
N GLY A 100 14.56 -7.67 17.86
CA GLY A 100 13.72 -8.05 19.00
C GLY A 100 12.28 -7.53 18.93
N SER A 101 11.76 -7.32 17.72
CA SER A 101 10.41 -6.82 17.45
C SER A 101 9.33 -7.76 17.97
N GLU A 102 8.37 -7.23 18.74
CA GLU A 102 7.21 -7.97 19.23
C GLU A 102 6.40 -8.58 18.08
N SER A 103 6.34 -7.89 16.94
CA SER A 103 5.68 -8.40 15.73
C SER A 103 6.32 -9.71 15.26
N CYS A 104 7.61 -9.95 15.49
CA CYS A 104 8.31 -11.15 15.03
C CYS A 104 8.40 -12.26 16.09
N LYS A 105 8.24 -11.94 17.38
CA LYS A 105 8.29 -12.92 18.48
C LYS A 105 7.17 -13.96 18.46
N ALA A 106 6.01 -13.63 17.87
CA ALA A 106 4.88 -14.56 17.77
C ALA A 106 5.05 -15.67 16.71
N VAL A 107 6.19 -15.71 15.99
CA VAL A 107 6.46 -16.66 14.89
C VAL A 107 7.70 -17.52 15.16
N ILE A 108 7.89 -17.82 16.45
CA ILE A 108 8.82 -18.84 16.94
C ILE A 108 8.01 -20.11 17.21
#